data_AF-A0A0D9UX03-F1
#
_entry.id   AF-A0A0D9UX03-F1
#
_cell.length_a   1.000
_cell.length_b   1.000
_cell.length_c   1.000
_cell.angle_alpha   90.00
_cell.angle_beta   90.00
_cell.angle_gamma   90.00
#
_symmetry.space_group_name_H-M   'P 1'
#
loop_
_entity.id
_entity.type
_entity.pdbx_description
1 polymer ?
#
loop_
_entity_poly.entity_id
_entity_poly.type
_entity_poly.pdbx_seq_one_letter_code
_entity_poly.pdbx_strand_id
1 'polypeptide(L)'
;MASLLSLPHLTPTSQPALPLRGARGRITCGPRDNRGPLQRGRSLSTEAILAVQSLKRLTASDRSPSSAATAAAASSTLGRLLKADLLAAMAELQRQGHWSLALAALHVARSEPWYRPDPALYATFVSSSDSSSDSAAAVDALVDAFLEEKERRRGFVDGEEDVYKLTRLVRALVAKGRGRAAWRVYEAAVRVGGCEVDEYMYRVMARGMKRLGLETEAAEVEADFREWEARISPAAARDVLDEMRVREKKSSTTAA
;
A
#
# COMPACT_ATOMS: atom_id res chain seq x y z
N MET A 1 53.06 59.51 10.43
CA MET A 1 51.87 60.19 10.98
C MET A 1 51.51 61.29 9.99
N ALA A 2 50.92 60.96 8.84
CA ALA A 2 49.49 60.71 8.59
C ALA A 2 48.73 61.99 8.18
N SER A 3 47.86 61.83 7.18
CA SER A 3 46.83 62.75 6.67
C SER A 3 47.28 63.73 5.57
N LEU A 4 47.23 63.33 4.29
CA LEU A 4 46.07 63.15 3.38
C LEU A 4 45.49 64.48 2.88
N LEU A 5 45.97 64.86 1.69
CA LEU A 5 45.43 65.90 0.82
C LEU A 5 44.06 65.47 0.29
N SER A 6 43.06 66.32 0.47
CA SER A 6 41.75 66.19 -0.16
C SER A 6 41.70 67.03 -1.43
N LEU A 7 41.43 66.40 -2.57
CA LEU A 7 41.05 67.06 -3.82
C LEU A 7 39.69 66.51 -4.29
N PRO A 8 38.83 67.36 -4.87
CA PRO A 8 37.42 67.06 -5.06
C PRO A 8 37.12 66.13 -6.24
N HIS A 9 36.03 65.38 -6.08
CA HIS A 9 35.40 64.47 -7.03
C HIS A 9 35.11 65.13 -8.40
N LEU A 10 35.62 64.51 -9.47
CA LEU A 10 35.08 64.65 -10.81
C LEU A 10 33.93 63.65 -10.99
N THR A 11 32.72 64.17 -11.22
CA THR A 11 31.56 63.37 -11.62
C THR A 11 31.68 63.01 -13.11
N PRO A 12 31.61 61.73 -13.51
CA PRO A 12 31.55 61.37 -14.91
C PRO A 12 30.13 61.59 -15.47
N THR A 13 30.07 62.43 -16.50
CA THR A 13 28.90 62.69 -17.35
C THR A 13 28.35 61.39 -17.96
N SER A 14 27.05 61.19 -17.81
CA SER A 14 26.24 60.13 -18.43
C SER A 14 26.25 60.24 -19.96
N GLN A 15 26.80 59.23 -20.64
CA GLN A 15 26.49 58.96 -22.06
C GLN A 15 25.37 57.90 -22.14
N PRO A 16 24.39 58.04 -23.05
CA PRO A 16 23.29 57.09 -23.17
C PRO A 16 23.76 55.78 -23.81
N ALA A 17 23.53 54.67 -23.12
CA ALA A 17 23.77 53.33 -23.63
C ALA A 17 22.73 52.96 -24.71
N LEU A 18 23.20 52.45 -25.84
CA LEU A 18 22.38 51.80 -26.86
C LEU A 18 21.67 50.56 -26.27
N PRO A 19 20.43 50.23 -26.70
CA PRO A 19 19.72 49.07 -26.16
C PRO A 19 20.34 47.78 -26.69
N LEU A 20 21.14 47.11 -25.87
CA LEU A 20 21.57 45.74 -26.13
C LEU A 20 20.40 44.77 -25.94
N ARG A 21 20.09 44.08 -27.04
CA ARG A 21 19.24 42.90 -27.19
C ARG A 21 19.14 42.03 -25.93
N GLY A 22 17.92 41.59 -25.66
CA GLY A 22 17.49 40.77 -24.53
C GLY A 22 18.51 39.74 -24.03
N ALA A 23 18.94 39.96 -22.78
CA ALA A 23 19.74 39.01 -22.03
C ALA A 23 18.97 37.69 -21.88
N ARG A 24 19.47 36.63 -22.53
CA ARG A 24 19.14 35.26 -22.14
C ARG A 24 19.61 35.08 -20.70
N GLY A 25 18.67 34.82 -19.78
CA GLY A 25 18.98 34.59 -18.37
C GLY A 25 20.08 33.53 -18.23
N ARG A 26 21.22 33.93 -17.66
CA ARG A 26 22.32 33.03 -17.35
C ARG A 26 21.86 32.13 -16.21
N ILE A 27 21.47 30.90 -16.51
CA ILE A 27 21.17 29.88 -15.50
C ILE A 27 22.50 29.52 -14.83
N THR A 28 22.70 30.00 -13.60
CA THR A 28 23.85 29.63 -12.77
C THR A 28 23.50 28.40 -11.94
N CYS A 29 24.06 27.25 -12.31
CA CYS A 29 24.04 26.05 -11.49
C CYS A 29 25.10 26.19 -10.39
N GLY A 30 24.69 26.40 -9.14
CA GLY A 30 25.62 26.37 -8.00
C GLY A 30 26.16 24.96 -7.72
N PRO A 31 27.36 24.82 -7.11
CA PRO A 31 27.93 23.52 -6.76
C PRO A 31 26.97 22.68 -5.90
N ARG A 32 26.74 21.41 -6.28
CA ARG A 32 25.77 20.49 -5.64
C ARG A 32 26.35 19.79 -4.40
N ASP A 33 27.43 20.34 -3.86
CA ASP A 33 28.42 19.57 -3.11
C ASP A 33 28.13 19.53 -1.60
N ASN A 34 27.04 20.18 -1.16
CA ASN A 34 26.55 20.17 0.22
C ASN A 34 25.30 19.30 0.43
N ARG A 35 25.04 18.34 -0.47
CA ARG A 35 24.09 17.28 -0.14
C ARG A 35 24.80 16.33 0.83
N GLY A 36 24.44 16.42 2.10
CA GLY A 36 24.74 15.35 3.06
C GLY A 36 24.36 13.99 2.47
N PRO A 37 24.97 12.88 2.95
CA PRO A 37 24.80 11.57 2.33
C PRO A 37 23.31 11.29 2.12
N LEU A 38 22.92 11.11 0.85
CA LEU A 38 21.54 10.84 0.39
C LEU A 38 20.94 9.55 0.98
N GLN A 39 21.64 8.91 1.91
CA GLN A 39 21.50 7.55 2.40
C GLN A 39 20.69 7.43 3.69
N ARG A 40 20.43 8.53 4.43
CA ARG A 40 19.58 8.46 5.63
C ARG A 40 18.14 8.82 5.28
N GLY A 41 17.37 7.81 4.86
CA GLY A 41 15.90 7.90 4.76
C GLY A 41 15.28 7.62 3.38
N ARG A 42 16.06 7.21 2.36
CA ARG A 42 15.48 6.76 1.09
C ARG A 42 15.15 5.27 1.18
N SER A 43 13.87 4.92 1.08
CA SER A 43 13.40 3.55 0.89
C SER A 43 13.74 2.97 -0.50
N LEU A 44 14.31 3.78 -1.40
CA LEU A 44 14.63 3.43 -2.78
C LEU A 44 16.14 3.47 -3.04
N SER A 45 16.68 2.39 -3.59
CA SER A 45 18.04 2.35 -4.13
C SER A 45 18.16 3.18 -5.40
N THR A 46 19.40 3.48 -5.82
CA THR A 46 19.66 4.16 -7.10
C THR A 46 19.13 3.35 -8.28
N GLU A 47 19.23 2.02 -8.23
CA GLU A 47 18.73 1.14 -9.31
C GLU A 47 17.21 1.21 -9.43
N ALA A 48 16.48 1.12 -8.31
CA ALA A 48 15.03 1.27 -8.30
C ALA A 48 14.60 2.64 -8.83
N ILE A 49 15.31 3.72 -8.47
CA ILE A 49 15.03 5.08 -8.98
C ILE A 49 15.20 5.14 -10.50
N LEU A 50 16.32 4.64 -11.02
CA LEU A 50 16.61 4.67 -12.45
C LEU A 50 15.64 3.79 -13.25
N ALA A 51 15.24 2.66 -12.69
CA ALA A 51 14.26 1.76 -13.29
C ALA A 51 12.87 2.42 -13.38
N VAL A 52 12.37 3.01 -12.29
CA VAL A 52 11.09 3.76 -12.30
C VAL A 52 11.12 4.90 -13.33
N GLN A 53 12.20 5.67 -13.37
CA GLN A 53 12.35 6.76 -14.34
C GLN A 53 12.37 6.26 -15.78
N SER A 54 13.09 5.17 -16.04
CA SER A 54 13.19 4.57 -17.38
C SER A 54 11.86 4.01 -17.84
N LEU A 55 11.14 3.29 -16.97
CA LEU A 55 9.81 2.77 -17.28
C LEU A 55 8.84 3.90 -17.64
N LYS A 56 8.81 4.97 -16.84
CA LYS A 56 7.94 6.14 -17.09
C LYS A 56 8.25 6.84 -18.40
N ARG A 57 9.50 6.83 -18.85
CA ARG A 57 9.95 7.43 -20.11
C ARG A 57 9.57 6.55 -21.31
N LEU A 58 9.76 5.24 -21.20
CA LEU A 58 9.37 4.29 -22.25
C LEU A 58 7.84 4.23 -22.46
N THR A 59 7.08 4.44 -21.40
CA THR A 59 5.61 4.47 -21.41
C THR A 59 5.03 5.89 -21.48
N ALA A 60 5.83 6.89 -21.89
CA ALA A 60 5.36 8.28 -21.90
C ALA A 60 4.25 8.51 -22.93
N SER A 61 4.28 7.81 -24.07
CA SER A 61 3.29 7.90 -25.14
C SER A 61 2.07 7.00 -24.94
N ASP A 62 2.22 5.89 -24.21
CA ASP A 62 1.14 4.94 -23.90
C ASP A 62 1.36 4.36 -22.50
N ARG A 63 0.38 4.57 -21.61
CA ARG A 63 0.39 4.12 -20.21
C ARG A 63 -0.68 3.05 -19.94
N SER A 64 -1.31 2.51 -20.98
CA SER A 64 -2.30 1.47 -20.84
C SER A 64 -1.66 0.22 -20.22
N PRO A 65 -2.18 -0.31 -19.09
CA PRO A 65 -1.60 -1.46 -18.41
C PRO A 65 -1.66 -2.75 -19.25
N SER A 66 -2.63 -2.85 -20.16
CA SER A 66 -2.85 -3.98 -21.06
C SER A 66 -2.14 -3.83 -22.41
N SER A 67 -1.43 -2.72 -22.63
CA SER A 67 -0.63 -2.54 -23.84
C SER A 67 0.60 -3.44 -23.82
N ALA A 68 0.83 -4.16 -24.93
CA ALA A 68 2.04 -4.97 -25.12
C ALA A 68 3.33 -4.13 -24.98
N ALA A 69 3.27 -2.84 -25.34
CA ALA A 69 4.39 -1.92 -25.17
C ALA A 69 4.71 -1.67 -23.69
N THR A 70 3.68 -1.46 -22.85
CA THR A 70 3.84 -1.29 -21.39
C THR A 70 4.40 -2.54 -20.75
N ALA A 71 3.90 -3.72 -21.12
CA ALA A 71 4.41 -5.00 -20.63
C ALA A 71 5.89 -5.19 -21.01
N ALA A 72 6.26 -4.96 -22.27
CA ALA A 72 7.64 -5.06 -22.74
C ALA A 72 8.57 -4.04 -22.05
N ALA A 73 8.11 -2.81 -21.85
CA ALA A 73 8.85 -1.78 -21.12
C ALA A 73 9.07 -2.17 -19.65
N ALA A 74 8.04 -2.73 -19.00
CA ALA A 74 8.14 -3.21 -17.63
C ALA A 74 9.13 -4.38 -17.52
N SER A 75 9.01 -5.41 -18.35
CA SER A 75 9.92 -6.57 -18.34
C SER A 75 11.36 -6.18 -18.62
N SER A 76 11.61 -5.30 -19.60
CA SER A 76 12.97 -4.86 -19.94
C SER A 76 13.61 -3.97 -18.86
N THR A 77 12.81 -3.16 -18.16
CA THR A 77 13.31 -2.22 -17.16
C THR A 77 13.40 -2.80 -15.76
N LEU A 78 12.47 -3.69 -15.40
CA LEU A 78 12.28 -4.19 -14.04
C LEU A 78 12.74 -5.63 -13.85
N GLY A 79 12.79 -6.45 -14.91
CA GLY A 79 13.02 -7.90 -14.82
C GLY A 79 14.42 -8.35 -14.41
N ARG A 80 15.33 -7.42 -14.10
CA ARG A 80 16.66 -7.72 -13.54
C ARG A 80 16.87 -7.14 -12.15
N LEU A 81 15.86 -6.43 -11.61
CA LEU A 81 15.95 -5.86 -10.28
C LEU A 81 15.93 -6.97 -9.22
N LEU A 82 16.70 -6.77 -8.16
CA LEU A 82 16.58 -7.61 -6.97
C LEU A 82 15.18 -7.47 -6.36
N LYS A 83 14.74 -8.49 -5.62
CA LYS A 83 13.44 -8.51 -4.94
C LYS A 83 13.12 -7.20 -4.21
N ALA A 84 14.07 -6.71 -3.40
CA ALA A 84 13.88 -5.49 -2.63
C ALA A 84 13.66 -4.26 -3.53
N ASP A 85 14.44 -4.14 -4.61
CA ASP A 85 14.33 -3.02 -5.55
C ASP A 85 13.07 -3.10 -6.41
N LEU A 86 12.64 -4.29 -6.82
CA LEU A 86 11.40 -4.47 -7.55
C LEU A 86 10.19 -4.08 -6.71
N LEU A 87 10.13 -4.53 -5.44
CA LEU A 87 9.06 -4.17 -4.52
C LEU A 87 9.09 -2.68 -4.18
N ALA A 88 10.27 -2.09 -4.00
CA ALA A 88 10.40 -0.65 -3.74
C ALA A 88 9.98 0.19 -4.96
N ALA A 89 10.39 -0.20 -6.17
CA ALA A 89 9.98 0.44 -7.43
C ALA A 89 8.45 0.38 -7.61
N MET A 90 7.83 -0.78 -7.33
CA MET A 90 6.39 -0.95 -7.37
C MET A 90 5.66 -0.02 -6.38
N ALA A 91 6.13 0.05 -5.13
CA ALA A 91 5.57 0.95 -4.12
C ALA A 91 5.73 2.43 -4.51
N GLU A 92 6.86 2.80 -5.14
CA GLU A 92 7.08 4.16 -5.63
C GLU A 92 6.15 4.53 -6.79
N LEU A 93 5.86 3.59 -7.71
CA LEU A 93 4.88 3.79 -8.77
C LEU A 93 3.48 4.03 -8.19
N GLN A 94 3.07 3.24 -7.19
CA GLN A 94 1.82 3.43 -6.45
C GLN A 94 1.77 4.81 -5.78
N ARG A 95 2.85 5.21 -5.09
CA ARG A 95 2.96 6.50 -4.40
C ARG A 95 2.84 7.69 -5.35
N GLN A 96 3.33 7.55 -6.59
CA GLN A 96 3.21 8.57 -7.64
C GLN A 96 1.86 8.54 -8.37
N GLY A 97 0.94 7.65 -8.02
CA GLY A 97 -0.36 7.49 -8.70
C GLY A 97 -0.27 6.79 -10.06
N HIS A 98 0.87 6.18 -10.40
CA HIS A 98 1.03 5.40 -11.62
C HIS A 98 0.55 3.95 -11.42
N TRP A 99 -0.73 3.79 -11.07
CA TRP A 99 -1.31 2.50 -10.69
C TRP A 99 -1.23 1.45 -11.80
N SER A 100 -1.45 1.84 -13.06
CA SER A 100 -1.31 0.94 -14.23
C SER A 100 0.12 0.40 -14.38
N LEU A 101 1.13 1.25 -14.20
CA LEU A 101 2.53 0.84 -14.24
C LEU A 101 2.91 -0.02 -13.04
N ALA A 102 2.32 0.24 -11.87
CA ALA A 102 2.50 -0.62 -10.70
C ALA A 102 1.92 -2.02 -10.96
N LEU A 103 0.78 -2.15 -11.63
CA LEU A 103 0.24 -3.45 -12.04
C LEU A 103 1.16 -4.18 -13.02
N ALA A 104 1.75 -3.46 -13.97
CA ALA A 104 2.75 -4.04 -14.87
C ALA A 104 3.99 -4.54 -14.09
N ALA A 105 4.44 -3.79 -13.08
CA ALA A 105 5.51 -4.22 -12.18
C ALA A 105 5.12 -5.45 -11.36
N LEU A 106 3.85 -5.57 -10.92
CA LEU A 106 3.34 -6.77 -10.26
C LEU A 106 3.36 -7.98 -11.21
N HIS A 107 3.02 -7.79 -12.49
CA HIS A 107 3.11 -8.87 -13.48
C HIS A 107 4.56 -9.37 -13.65
N VAL A 108 5.53 -8.46 -13.70
CA VAL A 108 6.96 -8.82 -13.69
C VAL A 108 7.29 -9.60 -12.42
N ALA A 109 6.90 -9.09 -11.25
CA ALA A 109 7.13 -9.78 -9.98
C ALA A 109 6.52 -11.18 -9.95
N ARG A 110 5.33 -11.40 -10.51
CA ARG A 110 4.67 -12.71 -10.57
C ARG A 110 5.46 -13.76 -11.35
N SER A 111 6.29 -13.32 -12.30
CA SER A 111 7.19 -14.19 -13.06
C SER A 111 8.50 -14.54 -12.32
N GLU A 112 8.81 -13.85 -11.23
CA GLU A 112 10.05 -14.05 -10.48
C GLU A 112 10.03 -15.32 -9.62
N PRO A 113 11.15 -16.07 -9.51
CA PRO A 113 11.21 -17.31 -8.73
C PRO A 113 10.90 -17.14 -7.23
N TRP A 114 11.20 -15.97 -6.68
CA TRP A 114 11.00 -15.65 -5.26
C TRP A 114 9.56 -15.23 -4.94
N TYR A 115 8.71 -15.05 -5.96
CA TYR A 115 7.36 -14.53 -5.76
C TYR A 115 6.45 -15.52 -5.04
N ARG A 116 5.71 -15.00 -4.07
CA ARG A 116 4.62 -15.68 -3.36
C ARG A 116 3.45 -14.70 -3.23
N PRO A 117 2.19 -15.14 -3.33
CA PRO A 117 1.04 -14.25 -3.23
C PRO A 117 0.94 -13.77 -1.77
N ASP A 118 1.16 -12.47 -1.56
CA ASP A 118 1.20 -11.85 -0.23
C ASP A 118 -0.02 -10.92 -0.06
N PRO A 119 -0.96 -11.21 0.85
CA PRO A 119 -2.12 -10.35 1.09
C PRO A 119 -1.75 -8.88 1.35
N ALA A 120 -0.62 -8.60 2.02
CA ALA A 120 -0.20 -7.23 2.28
C ALA A 120 0.18 -6.47 1.02
N LEU A 121 0.80 -7.15 0.04
CA LEU A 121 1.14 -6.57 -1.26
C LEU A 121 -0.14 -6.24 -2.05
N TYR A 122 -1.08 -7.18 -2.10
CA TYR A 122 -2.37 -6.95 -2.74
C TYR A 122 -3.15 -5.81 -2.05
N ALA A 123 -3.07 -5.70 -0.73
CA ALA A 123 -3.68 -4.60 0.01
C ALA A 123 -3.14 -3.23 -0.40
N THR A 124 -1.86 -3.09 -0.78
CA THR A 124 -1.33 -1.80 -1.26
C THR A 124 -1.90 -1.42 -2.62
N PHE A 125 -2.13 -2.39 -3.51
CA PHE A 125 -2.82 -2.16 -4.79
C PHE A 125 -4.25 -1.72 -4.61
N VAL A 126 -5.00 -2.40 -3.75
CA VAL A 126 -6.36 -2.01 -3.40
C VAL A 126 -6.39 -0.62 -2.79
N SER A 127 -5.47 -0.31 -1.87
CA SER A 127 -5.46 0.98 -1.19
C SER A 127 -5.12 2.14 -2.15
N SER A 128 -4.19 1.92 -3.09
CA SER A 128 -3.73 2.92 -4.06
C SER A 128 -4.58 3.03 -5.32
N SER A 129 -5.59 2.16 -5.49
CA SER A 129 -6.53 2.24 -6.60
C SER A 129 -7.30 3.55 -6.55
N ASP A 130 -7.69 4.10 -7.70
CA ASP A 130 -8.61 5.24 -7.71
C ASP A 130 -10.07 4.75 -7.48
N SER A 131 -11.03 5.67 -7.51
CA SER A 131 -12.46 5.37 -7.35
C SER A 131 -13.21 5.19 -8.68
N SER A 132 -12.49 5.06 -9.80
CA SER A 132 -13.11 4.84 -11.12
C SER A 132 -13.70 3.43 -11.23
N SER A 133 -14.71 3.26 -12.10
CA SER A 133 -15.29 1.95 -12.42
C SER A 133 -14.24 0.96 -12.91
N ASP A 134 -13.32 1.44 -13.74
CA ASP A 134 -12.31 0.61 -14.40
C ASP A 134 -11.29 0.10 -13.38
N SER A 135 -10.86 0.98 -12.45
CA SER A 135 -10.00 0.56 -11.35
C SER A 135 -10.71 -0.40 -10.40
N ALA A 136 -12.01 -0.20 -10.17
CA ALA A 136 -12.83 -1.12 -9.37
C ALA A 136 -12.90 -2.53 -9.99
N ALA A 137 -13.14 -2.64 -11.30
CA ALA A 137 -13.13 -3.90 -12.02
C ALA A 137 -11.73 -4.55 -12.02
N ALA A 138 -10.68 -3.75 -12.19
CA ALA A 138 -9.31 -4.23 -12.12
C ALA A 138 -8.92 -4.72 -10.72
N VAL A 139 -9.45 -4.11 -9.64
CA VAL A 139 -9.28 -4.61 -8.27
C VAL A 139 -9.95 -5.96 -8.07
N ASP A 140 -11.17 -6.17 -8.60
CA ASP A 140 -11.82 -7.47 -8.50
C ASP A 140 -11.05 -8.55 -9.26
N ALA A 141 -10.61 -8.26 -10.49
CA ALA A 141 -9.79 -9.19 -11.28
C ALA A 141 -8.44 -9.48 -10.59
N LEU A 142 -7.88 -8.49 -9.89
CA LEU A 142 -6.66 -8.66 -9.10
C LEU A 142 -6.88 -9.62 -7.91
N VAL A 143 -8.03 -9.52 -7.24
CA VAL A 143 -8.39 -10.46 -6.16
C VAL A 143 -8.64 -11.86 -6.71
N ASP A 144 -9.28 -11.99 -7.87
CA ASP A 144 -9.49 -13.30 -8.50
C ASP A 144 -8.15 -13.96 -8.87
N ALA A 145 -7.24 -13.19 -9.46
CA ALA A 145 -5.89 -13.66 -9.73
C ALA A 145 -5.14 -14.07 -8.45
N PHE A 146 -5.28 -13.33 -7.35
CA PHE A 146 -4.69 -13.68 -6.05
C PHE A 146 -5.21 -15.03 -5.54
N LEU A 147 -6.53 -15.24 -5.59
CA LEU A 147 -7.17 -16.47 -5.12
C LEU A 147 -6.79 -17.66 -5.99
N GLU A 148 -6.80 -17.52 -7.32
CA GLU A 148 -6.36 -18.56 -8.24
C GLU A 148 -4.89 -18.96 -8.03
N GLU A 149 -4.02 -17.99 -7.73
CA GLU A 149 -2.62 -18.24 -7.44
C GLU A 149 -2.39 -18.94 -6.10
N LYS A 150 -3.20 -18.61 -5.09
CA LYS A 150 -3.19 -19.29 -3.80
C LYS A 150 -3.62 -20.74 -3.98
N GLU A 151 -4.75 -20.97 -4.64
CA GLU A 151 -5.30 -22.29 -4.96
C GLU A 151 -4.28 -23.17 -5.69
N ARG A 152 -3.68 -22.65 -6.78
CA ARG A 152 -2.68 -23.39 -7.59
C ARG A 152 -1.44 -23.84 -6.83
N ARG A 153 -1.10 -23.16 -5.73
CA ARG A 153 0.08 -23.50 -4.93
C ARG A 153 -0.28 -24.52 -3.86
N ARG A 154 -1.09 -24.13 -2.87
CA ARG A 154 -1.53 -24.98 -1.74
C ARG A 154 -2.84 -24.51 -1.09
N GLY A 155 -3.51 -23.52 -1.67
CA GLY A 155 -4.62 -22.82 -1.01
C GLY A 155 -4.14 -21.95 0.16
N PHE A 156 -5.08 -21.59 1.02
CA PHE A 156 -4.81 -21.01 2.34
C PHE A 156 -4.62 -22.14 3.34
N VAL A 157 -3.57 -22.05 4.16
CA VAL A 157 -3.21 -23.09 5.14
C VAL A 157 -3.18 -22.48 6.53
N ASP A 158 -3.91 -23.10 7.46
CA ASP A 158 -3.93 -22.67 8.85
C ASP A 158 -2.52 -22.68 9.47
N GLY A 159 -2.21 -21.66 10.28
CA GLY A 159 -0.90 -21.44 10.87
C GLY A 159 0.21 -20.94 9.92
N GLU A 160 0.04 -21.01 8.59
CA GLU A 160 1.00 -20.44 7.62
C GLU A 160 0.64 -19.02 7.19
N GLU A 161 -0.65 -18.68 7.21
CA GLU A 161 -1.13 -17.37 6.78
C GLU A 161 -0.95 -16.31 7.87
N ASP A 162 -0.42 -15.15 7.46
CA ASP A 162 -0.32 -14.00 8.34
C ASP A 162 -1.70 -13.31 8.40
N VAL A 163 -2.43 -13.59 9.49
CA VAL A 163 -3.76 -13.05 9.77
C VAL A 163 -3.79 -11.53 9.67
N TYR A 164 -2.75 -10.83 10.14
CA TYR A 164 -2.72 -9.37 10.08
C TYR A 164 -2.67 -8.87 8.63
N LYS A 165 -1.86 -9.51 7.79
CA LYS A 165 -1.78 -9.17 6.36
C LYS A 165 -3.09 -9.48 5.63
N LEU A 166 -3.72 -10.62 5.96
CA LEU A 166 -5.02 -10.99 5.40
C LEU A 166 -6.11 -9.97 5.79
N THR A 167 -6.18 -9.62 7.08
CA THR A 167 -7.12 -8.61 7.59
C THR A 167 -6.86 -7.24 6.94
N ARG A 168 -5.60 -6.89 6.67
CA ARG A 168 -5.25 -5.66 5.95
C ARG A 168 -5.81 -5.64 4.53
N LEU A 169 -5.73 -6.75 3.79
CA LEU A 169 -6.33 -6.87 2.45
C LEU A 169 -7.85 -6.73 2.51
N VAL A 170 -8.49 -7.50 3.38
CA VAL A 170 -9.95 -7.49 3.56
C VAL A 170 -10.44 -6.09 3.93
N ARG A 171 -9.77 -5.43 4.89
CA ARG A 171 -10.10 -4.06 5.30
C ARG A 171 -9.95 -3.07 4.15
N ALA A 172 -8.90 -3.20 3.33
CA ALA A 172 -8.70 -2.33 2.17
C ALA A 172 -9.82 -2.50 1.14
N LEU A 173 -10.24 -3.74 0.87
CA LEU A 173 -11.35 -4.04 -0.05
C LEU A 173 -12.67 -3.45 0.45
N VAL A 174 -12.99 -3.65 1.74
CA VAL A 174 -14.16 -3.05 2.39
C VAL A 174 -14.12 -1.52 2.30
N ALA A 175 -12.96 -0.90 2.52
CA ALA A 175 -12.82 0.56 2.42
C ALA A 175 -13.01 1.09 0.99
N LYS A 176 -12.68 0.31 -0.03
CA LYS A 176 -12.94 0.61 -1.45
C LYS A 176 -14.32 0.20 -1.93
N GLY A 177 -15.21 -0.23 -1.04
CA GLY A 177 -16.56 -0.68 -1.37
C GLY A 177 -16.59 -1.99 -2.16
N ARG A 178 -15.50 -2.76 -2.19
CA ARG A 178 -15.40 -4.05 -2.89
C ARG A 178 -15.89 -5.19 -1.98
N GLY A 179 -17.15 -5.11 -1.54
CA GLY A 179 -17.73 -6.05 -0.58
C GLY A 179 -17.70 -7.51 -1.06
N ARG A 180 -18.06 -7.74 -2.33
CA ARG A 180 -18.02 -9.08 -2.95
C ARG A 180 -16.61 -9.67 -2.99
N ALA A 181 -15.61 -8.87 -3.36
CA ALA A 181 -14.22 -9.31 -3.37
C ALA A 181 -13.69 -9.59 -1.95
N ALA A 182 -14.04 -8.74 -0.97
CA ALA A 182 -13.71 -8.97 0.43
C ALA A 182 -14.33 -10.26 0.98
N TRP A 183 -15.59 -10.54 0.64
CA TRP A 183 -16.26 -11.79 0.97
C TRP A 183 -15.54 -12.99 0.37
N ARG A 184 -15.19 -12.99 -0.92
CA ARG A 184 -14.46 -14.10 -1.55
C ARG A 184 -13.13 -14.41 -0.84
N VAL A 185 -12.39 -13.37 -0.42
CA VAL A 185 -11.15 -13.56 0.34
C VAL A 185 -11.42 -14.18 1.71
N TYR A 186 -12.43 -13.68 2.43
CA TYR A 186 -12.82 -14.23 3.73
C TYR A 186 -13.31 -15.67 3.63
N GLU A 187 -14.19 -15.97 2.68
CA GLU A 187 -14.71 -17.30 2.42
C GLU A 187 -13.59 -18.28 2.07
N ALA A 188 -12.72 -17.93 1.12
CA ALA A 188 -11.63 -18.80 0.71
C ALA A 188 -10.61 -19.04 1.83
N ALA A 189 -10.25 -18.02 2.62
CA ALA A 189 -9.22 -18.15 3.64
C ALA A 189 -9.74 -18.74 4.96
N VAL A 190 -10.86 -18.23 5.46
CA VAL A 190 -11.38 -18.56 6.80
C VAL A 190 -12.31 -19.75 6.74
N ARG A 191 -13.31 -19.74 5.86
CA ARG A 191 -14.36 -20.77 5.82
C ARG A 191 -13.89 -22.05 5.14
N VAL A 192 -13.22 -21.90 3.99
CA VAL A 192 -12.71 -23.04 3.20
C VAL A 192 -11.28 -23.41 3.64
N GLY A 193 -10.40 -22.43 3.75
CA GLY A 193 -8.99 -22.63 4.12
C GLY A 193 -8.76 -22.89 5.61
N GLY A 194 -9.77 -22.72 6.46
CA GLY A 194 -9.69 -22.99 7.88
C GLY A 194 -8.69 -22.10 8.64
N CYS A 195 -8.28 -20.96 8.09
CA CYS A 195 -7.36 -20.05 8.77
C CYS A 195 -7.97 -19.53 10.07
N GLU A 196 -7.32 -19.77 11.20
CA GLU A 196 -7.75 -19.19 12.47
C GLU A 196 -7.51 -17.68 12.48
N VAL A 197 -8.60 -16.91 12.51
CA VAL A 197 -8.57 -15.44 12.58
C VAL A 197 -8.95 -14.91 13.96
N ASP A 198 -8.65 -13.63 14.19
CA ASP A 198 -8.94 -12.93 15.44
C ASP A 198 -10.34 -12.26 15.45
N GLU A 199 -10.76 -11.79 16.64
CA GLU A 199 -11.97 -10.99 16.83
C GLU A 199 -12.04 -9.79 15.87
N TYR A 200 -10.89 -9.20 15.55
CA TYR A 200 -10.82 -8.00 14.73
C TYR A 200 -11.23 -8.28 13.28
N MET A 201 -10.81 -9.40 12.69
CA MET A 201 -11.24 -9.82 11.36
C MET A 201 -12.77 -9.94 11.27
N TYR A 202 -13.40 -10.66 12.20
CA TYR A 202 -14.86 -10.82 12.23
C TYR A 202 -15.58 -9.47 12.31
N ARG A 203 -15.11 -8.57 13.17
CA ARG A 203 -15.67 -7.21 13.29
C ARG A 203 -15.53 -6.39 12.02
N VAL A 204 -14.37 -6.47 11.35
CA VAL A 204 -14.14 -5.78 10.07
C VAL A 204 -15.11 -6.30 9.01
N MET A 205 -15.29 -7.62 8.92
CA MET A 205 -16.15 -8.26 7.95
C MET A 205 -17.63 -8.00 8.22
N ALA A 206 -18.14 -8.29 9.42
CA ALA A 206 -19.56 -8.12 9.75
C ALA A 206 -20.02 -6.67 9.54
N ARG A 207 -19.27 -5.70 10.07
CA ARG A 207 -19.58 -4.27 9.89
C ARG A 207 -19.40 -3.83 8.44
N GLY A 208 -18.38 -4.35 7.76
CA GLY A 208 -18.09 -4.06 6.37
C GLY A 208 -19.22 -4.51 5.45
N MET A 209 -19.68 -5.74 5.59
CA MET A 209 -20.74 -6.33 4.78
C MET A 209 -22.07 -5.60 4.99
N LYS A 210 -22.50 -5.36 6.25
CA LYS A 210 -23.71 -4.57 6.55
C LYS A 210 -23.68 -3.20 5.91
N ARG A 211 -22.57 -2.46 6.08
CA ARG A 211 -22.42 -1.12 5.50
C ARG A 211 -22.52 -1.11 3.97
N LEU A 212 -22.14 -2.21 3.32
CA LEU A 212 -22.16 -2.36 1.87
C LEU A 212 -23.45 -3.02 1.36
N GLY A 213 -24.44 -3.26 2.22
CA GLY A 213 -25.73 -3.87 1.85
C GLY A 213 -25.68 -5.38 1.60
N LEU A 214 -24.63 -6.06 2.06
CA LEU A 214 -24.43 -7.49 1.94
C LEU A 214 -24.89 -8.18 3.23
N GLU A 215 -26.21 -8.13 3.49
CA GLU A 215 -26.80 -8.58 4.77
C GLU A 215 -26.68 -10.09 4.97
N THR A 216 -26.77 -10.87 3.89
CA THR A 216 -26.61 -12.34 3.92
C THR A 216 -25.21 -12.72 4.39
N GLU A 217 -24.19 -12.14 3.78
CA GLU A 217 -22.79 -12.37 4.11
C GLU A 217 -22.48 -11.84 5.51
N ALA A 218 -23.04 -10.70 5.90
CA ALA A 218 -22.90 -10.19 7.25
C ALA A 218 -23.43 -11.16 8.31
N ALA A 219 -24.60 -11.75 8.07
CA ALA A 219 -25.21 -12.72 9.00
C ALA A 219 -24.36 -13.99 9.12
N GLU A 220 -23.73 -14.44 8.02
CA GLU A 220 -22.79 -15.57 8.04
C GLU A 220 -21.55 -15.25 8.88
N VAL A 221 -20.93 -14.08 8.69
CA VAL A 221 -19.79 -13.66 9.54
C VAL A 221 -20.17 -13.57 11.02
N GLU A 222 -21.38 -13.10 11.33
CA GLU A 222 -21.88 -13.04 12.72
C GLU A 222 -22.18 -14.42 13.30
N ALA A 223 -22.50 -15.42 12.49
CA ALA A 223 -22.60 -16.80 12.92
C ALA A 223 -21.21 -17.38 13.22
N ASP A 224 -20.26 -17.23 12.29
CA ASP A 224 -18.87 -17.66 12.46
C ASP A 224 -18.23 -17.03 13.71
N PHE A 225 -18.49 -15.74 13.94
CA PHE A 225 -17.96 -15.03 15.09
C PHE A 225 -18.52 -15.57 16.42
N ARG A 226 -19.82 -15.89 16.49
CA ARG A 226 -20.43 -16.50 17.69
C ARG A 226 -19.87 -17.89 17.97
N GLU A 227 -19.63 -18.68 16.93
CA GLU A 227 -18.99 -20.00 17.07
C GLU A 227 -17.57 -19.87 17.62
N TRP A 228 -16.78 -18.94 17.07
CA TRP A 228 -15.44 -18.64 17.56
C TRP A 228 -15.44 -18.14 19.02
N GLU A 229 -16.38 -17.26 19.40
CA GLU A 229 -16.52 -16.78 20.78
C GLU A 229 -16.85 -17.92 21.75
N ALA A 230 -17.73 -18.84 21.36
CA ALA A 230 -18.10 -20.00 22.17
C ALA A 230 -16.92 -20.95 22.42
N ARG A 231 -16.00 -21.06 21.45
CA ARG A 231 -14.78 -21.88 21.56
C ARG A 231 -13.74 -21.26 22.51
N ILE A 232 -13.54 -19.94 22.43
CA ILE A 232 -12.51 -19.24 23.22
C ILE A 232 -12.98 -18.92 24.64
N SER A 233 -14.28 -18.69 24.80
CA SER A 233 -14.89 -18.47 26.11
C SER A 233 -15.98 -19.52 26.31
N PRO A 234 -15.61 -20.75 26.73
CA PRO A 234 -16.59 -21.77 27.05
C PRO A 234 -17.56 -21.20 28.08
N ALA A 235 -18.86 -21.43 27.90
CA ALA A 235 -19.89 -20.95 28.83
C ALA A 235 -19.53 -21.24 30.31
N ALA A 236 -18.91 -22.40 30.57
CA ALA A 236 -18.40 -22.79 31.88
C ALA A 236 -17.40 -21.79 32.51
N ALA A 237 -16.55 -21.13 31.72
CA ALA A 237 -15.61 -20.13 32.24
C ALA A 237 -16.29 -18.79 32.57
N ARG A 238 -17.36 -18.44 31.85
CA ARG A 238 -18.18 -17.24 32.13
C ARG A 238 -19.03 -17.46 33.38
N ASP A 239 -19.64 -18.64 33.50
CA ASP A 239 -20.44 -19.03 34.66
C ASP A 239 -19.61 -19.04 35.94
N VAL A 240 -18.38 -19.57 35.91
CA VAL A 240 -17.46 -19.53 37.07
C VAL A 240 -17.07 -18.11 37.47
N LEU A 241 -16.82 -17.22 36.51
CA LEU A 241 -16.48 -15.81 36.81
C LEU A 241 -17.69 -15.04 37.37
N ASP A 242 -18.88 -15.29 36.86
CA ASP A 242 -20.10 -14.68 37.40
C ASP A 242 -20.46 -15.28 38.78
N GLU A 243 -20.24 -16.57 39.02
CA GLU A 243 -20.33 -17.17 40.35
C GLU A 243 -19.34 -16.55 41.34
N MET A 244 -18.08 -16.36 40.94
CA MET A 244 -17.07 -15.69 41.75
C MET A 244 -17.47 -14.25 42.08
N ARG A 245 -17.95 -13.49 41.09
CA ARG A 245 -18.44 -12.12 41.27
C ARG A 245 -19.68 -12.04 42.17
N VAL A 246 -20.58 -13.02 42.09
CA VAL A 246 -21.73 -13.13 42.99
C VAL A 246 -21.28 -13.47 44.42
N ARG A 247 -20.25 -14.31 44.57
CA ARG A 247 -19.69 -14.69 45.88
C ARG A 247 -18.94 -13.54 46.56
N GLU A 248 -18.22 -12.72 45.80
CA GLU A 248 -17.59 -11.49 46.29
C GLU A 248 -18.62 -10.43 46.71
N LYS A 249 -19.71 -10.27 45.95
CA LYS A 249 -20.81 -9.37 46.36
C LYS A 249 -21.53 -9.84 47.63
N LYS A 250 -21.64 -11.16 47.84
CA LYS A 250 -22.20 -11.73 49.07
C LYS A 250 -21.25 -11.53 50.27
N SER A 251 -19.94 -11.71 50.09
CA SER A 251 -18.97 -11.49 51.18
C SER A 251 -18.88 -10.02 51.59
N SER A 252 -18.95 -9.07 50.65
CA SER A 252 -18.94 -7.64 50.96
C SER A 252 -20.21 -7.15 51.66
N THR A 253 -21.37 -7.76 51.37
CA THR A 253 -22.66 -7.42 52.02
C THR A 253 -22.77 -7.98 53.44
N THR A 254 -22.01 -9.02 53.78
CA THR A 254 -22.06 -9.66 55.11
C THR A 254 -21.09 -9.00 56.11
N ALA A 255 -20.21 -8.12 55.62
CA ALA A 255 -19.18 -7.44 56.40
C ALA A 255 -19.53 -5.97 56.78
N ALA A 256 -20.77 -5.55 56.56
CA ALA A 256 -21.34 -4.25 56.97
C ALA A 256 -22.48 -4.49 57.97
#